data_AF-A0A955H9W2-F1
#
_entry.id   AF-A0A955H9W2-F1
#
_cell.length_a   1.000
_cell.length_b   1.000
_cell.length_c   1.000
_cell.angle_alpha   90.00
_cell.angle_beta   90.00
_cell.angle_gamma   90.00
#
_symmetry.space_group_name_H-M   'P 1'
#
loop_
_entity.id
_entity.type
_entity.pdbx_description
1 polymer ?
#
loop_
_entity_poly.entity_id
_entity_poly.type
_entity_poly.pdbx_seq_one_letter_code
_entity_poly.pdbx_strand_id
1 'polypeptide(L)'
;MALVQQAFYLNIEMRDSGNNLTSKTFQMTAATAADALTDAAAIIILWNAITDAEILSYSVAAKFVEDAPVIPPSGVHIENLAEVVLQIEGYANKKATLTIPAPSAGIFAGVTGENSNVVDTADTDLVNFVASFGSLGTNTLLISDGEHASGIVRGRRVHRKSRRG
;
A
#
# COMPACT_ATOMS: atom_id res chain seq x y z
N MET A 1 -3.07 20.07 7.93
CA MET A 1 -2.41 18.90 7.35
C MET A 1 -3.48 18.04 6.74
N ALA A 2 -3.50 17.99 5.41
CA ALA A 2 -4.36 17.13 4.64
C ALA A 2 -3.60 16.68 3.39
N LEU A 3 -3.81 15.43 3.00
CA LEU A 3 -3.41 14.97 1.68
C LEU A 3 -4.34 15.59 0.64
N VAL A 4 -3.82 16.49 -0.18
CA VAL A 4 -4.56 17.16 -1.26
C VAL A 4 -4.22 16.51 -2.60
N GLN A 5 -5.23 16.33 -3.47
CA GLN A 5 -5.02 15.79 -4.81
C GLN A 5 -4.15 16.75 -5.62
N GLN A 6 -3.00 16.26 -6.09
CA GLN A 6 -2.07 17.01 -6.93
C GLN A 6 -2.40 16.87 -8.43
N ALA A 7 -2.53 15.63 -8.90
CA ALA A 7 -2.78 15.31 -10.31
C ALA A 7 -3.17 13.84 -10.50
N PHE A 8 -3.70 13.51 -11.68
CA PHE A 8 -3.81 12.13 -12.15
C PHE A 8 -2.62 11.76 -13.04
N TYR A 9 -2.29 10.47 -13.09
CA TYR A 9 -1.24 9.91 -13.92
C TYR A 9 -1.78 8.72 -14.72
N LEU A 10 -1.46 8.67 -16.00
CA LEU A 10 -1.71 7.54 -16.89
C LEU A 10 -0.41 6.75 -17.06
N ASN A 11 -0.43 5.46 -16.72
CA ASN A 11 0.63 4.52 -17.06
C ASN A 11 0.15 3.60 -18.18
N ILE A 12 0.98 3.41 -19.20
CA ILE A 12 0.71 2.50 -20.33
C ILE A 12 1.86 1.50 -20.40
N GLU A 13 1.55 0.21 -20.42
CA GLU A 13 2.50 -0.88 -20.60
C GLU A 13 2.32 -1.53 -21.97
N MET A 14 3.43 -1.75 -22.67
CA MET A 14 3.46 -2.24 -24.04
C MET A 14 4.52 -3.33 -24.21
N ARG A 15 4.31 -4.19 -25.21
CA ARG A 15 5.32 -5.15 -25.67
C ARG A 15 5.60 -5.03 -27.17
N ASP A 16 6.82 -5.36 -27.56
CA ASP A 16 7.21 -5.52 -28.97
C ASP A 16 7.17 -6.98 -29.42
N SER A 17 7.47 -7.22 -30.71
CA SER A 17 7.54 -8.57 -31.30
C SER A 17 8.67 -9.44 -30.75
N GLY A 18 9.66 -8.84 -30.08
CA GLY A 18 10.72 -9.53 -29.35
C GLY A 18 10.32 -9.87 -27.90
N ASN A 19 9.08 -9.60 -27.51
CA ASN A 19 8.57 -9.74 -26.15
C ASN A 19 9.32 -8.85 -25.13
N ASN A 20 9.92 -7.75 -25.59
CA ASN A 20 10.48 -6.75 -24.70
C ASN A 20 9.36 -5.85 -24.18
N LEU A 21 9.37 -5.59 -22.87
CA LEU A 21 8.41 -4.73 -22.21
C LEU A 21 8.92 -3.30 -22.12
N THR A 22 8.02 -2.34 -22.30
CA THR A 22 8.28 -0.93 -22.04
C THR A 22 7.04 -0.26 -21.45
N SER A 23 7.25 0.78 -20.66
CA SER A 23 6.16 1.55 -20.07
C SER A 23 6.37 3.06 -20.27
N LYS A 24 5.25 3.79 -20.32
CA LYS A 24 5.21 5.25 -20.35
C LYS A 24 4.25 5.76 -19.29
N THR A 25 4.66 6.83 -18.63
CA THR A 25 3.88 7.52 -17.60
C THR A 25 3.69 8.97 -17.99
N PHE A 26 2.44 9.43 -17.96
CA PHE A 26 2.07 10.80 -18.27
C PHE A 26 1.27 11.41 -17.13
N GLN A 27 1.57 12.66 -16.78
CA GLN A 27 0.69 13.44 -15.91
C GLN A 27 -0.51 13.94 -16.74
N MET A 28 -1.71 13.79 -16.20
CA MET A 28 -2.96 14.21 -16.84
C MET A 28 -3.39 15.58 -16.33
N THR A 29 -4.11 16.32 -17.17
CA THR A 29 -4.71 17.63 -16.83
C THR A 29 -6.14 17.52 -16.30
N ALA A 30 -6.69 16.31 -16.25
CA ALA A 30 -8.04 16.04 -15.76
C ALA A 30 -8.21 16.54 -14.31
N ALA A 31 -9.35 17.17 -14.03
CA ALA A 31 -9.68 17.69 -12.71
C ALA A 31 -10.31 16.60 -11.81
N THR A 32 -11.03 15.65 -12.41
CA THR A 32 -11.76 14.60 -11.69
C THR A 32 -11.32 13.21 -12.14
N ALA A 33 -11.60 12.20 -11.31
CA ALA A 33 -11.30 10.81 -11.64
C ALA A 33 -12.13 10.30 -12.83
N ALA A 34 -13.37 10.78 -12.97
CA ALA A 34 -14.22 10.43 -14.11
C ALA A 34 -13.62 10.96 -15.42
N ASP A 35 -13.22 12.23 -15.44
CA ASP A 35 -12.57 12.84 -16.60
C ASP A 35 -11.25 12.13 -16.92
N ALA A 36 -10.45 11.80 -15.90
CA ALA A 36 -9.18 11.11 -16.09
C ALA A 36 -9.37 9.71 -16.74
N LEU A 37 -10.43 8.98 -16.37
CA LEU A 37 -10.75 7.69 -16.99
C LEU A 37 -11.21 7.85 -18.44
N THR A 38 -12.03 8.87 -18.72
CA THR A 38 -12.49 9.18 -20.09
C THR A 38 -11.33 9.60 -20.99
N ASP A 39 -10.46 10.49 -20.51
CA ASP A 39 -9.28 10.96 -21.23
C ASP A 39 -8.29 9.83 -21.49
N ALA A 40 -8.06 8.95 -20.49
CA ALA A 40 -7.21 7.78 -20.65
C ALA A 40 -7.69 6.87 -21.78
N ALA A 41 -9.00 6.55 -21.82
CA ALA A 41 -9.56 5.73 -22.89
C ALA A 41 -9.36 6.37 -24.28
N ALA A 42 -9.54 7.68 -24.41
CA ALA A 42 -9.29 8.40 -25.66
C ALA A 42 -7.81 8.38 -26.06
N ILE A 43 -6.89 8.57 -25.11
CA ILE A 43 -5.44 8.54 -25.36
C ILE A 43 -4.99 7.15 -25.81
N ILE A 44 -5.52 6.06 -25.24
CA ILE A 44 -5.17 4.70 -25.66
C ILE A 44 -5.57 4.44 -27.12
N ILE A 45 -6.70 4.97 -27.58
CA ILE A 45 -7.10 4.88 -29.00
C ILE A 45 -6.11 5.63 -29.89
N LEU A 46 -5.73 6.85 -29.50
CA LEU A 46 -4.74 7.64 -30.25
C LEU A 46 -3.37 6.95 -30.26
N TRP A 47 -2.97 6.36 -29.14
CA TRP A 47 -1.69 5.67 -28.99
C TRP A 47 -1.63 4.43 -29.89
N ASN A 48 -2.68 3.60 -29.86
CA ASN A 48 -2.81 2.44 -30.74
C ASN A 48 -2.75 2.79 -32.23
N ALA A 49 -3.12 4.01 -32.62
CA ALA A 49 -3.03 4.45 -34.01
C ALA A 49 -1.61 4.84 -34.46
N ILE A 50 -0.68 5.06 -33.52
CA ILE A 50 0.68 5.56 -33.79
C ILE A 50 1.81 4.61 -33.36
N THR A 51 1.48 3.44 -32.81
CA THR A 51 2.46 2.42 -32.39
C THR A 51 2.11 1.06 -32.98
N ASP A 52 3.13 0.31 -33.40
CA ASP A 52 3.00 -1.10 -33.75
C ASP A 52 3.15 -2.03 -32.53
N ALA A 53 3.54 -1.47 -31.37
CA ALA A 53 3.63 -2.22 -30.12
C ALA A 53 2.23 -2.58 -29.60
N GLU A 54 2.08 -3.77 -29.03
CA GLU A 54 0.83 -4.18 -28.40
C GLU A 54 0.70 -3.54 -27.01
N ILE A 55 -0.38 -2.80 -26.77
CA ILE A 55 -0.71 -2.29 -25.43
C ILE A 55 -1.26 -3.44 -24.59
N LEU A 56 -0.53 -3.80 -23.53
CA LEU A 56 -0.91 -4.88 -22.61
C LEU A 56 -1.86 -4.40 -21.52
N SER A 57 -1.59 -3.21 -20.98
CA SER A 57 -2.36 -2.66 -19.87
C SER A 57 -2.24 -1.13 -19.82
N TYR A 58 -3.20 -0.49 -19.19
CA TYR A 58 -3.08 0.89 -18.74
C TYR A 58 -3.68 1.05 -17.34
N SER A 59 -3.20 2.03 -16.59
CA SER A 59 -3.76 2.40 -15.28
C SER A 59 -3.83 3.90 -15.12
N VAL A 60 -4.85 4.36 -14.39
CA VAL A 60 -5.02 5.76 -13.98
C VAL A 60 -4.85 5.83 -12.47
N ALA A 61 -3.93 6.66 -11.99
CA ALA A 61 -3.63 6.81 -10.58
C ALA A 61 -3.75 8.27 -10.15
N ALA A 62 -4.49 8.53 -9.08
CA ALA A 62 -4.50 9.84 -8.42
C ALA A 62 -3.29 9.96 -7.48
N LYS A 63 -2.55 11.07 -7.57
CA LYS A 63 -1.49 11.39 -6.63
C LYS A 63 -1.98 12.44 -5.63
N PHE A 64 -1.94 12.09 -4.35
CA PHE A 64 -2.21 13.01 -3.25
C PHE A 64 -0.90 13.36 -2.54
N VAL A 65 -0.74 14.61 -2.13
CA VAL A 65 0.46 15.11 -1.45
C VAL A 65 0.07 15.92 -0.22
N GLU A 66 0.91 15.90 0.81
CA GLU A 66 0.73 16.75 1.98
C GLU A 66 0.97 18.22 1.59
N ASP A 67 0.02 19.09 1.93
CA ASP A 67 0.05 20.51 1.55
C ASP A 67 0.89 21.37 2.50
N ALA A 68 1.12 20.89 3.73
CA ALA A 68 1.92 21.57 4.74
C ALA A 68 2.73 20.54 5.57
N PRO A 69 3.81 19.96 5.02
CA PRO A 69 4.57 18.93 5.70
C PRO A 69 5.29 19.50 6.93
N VAL A 70 5.13 18.82 8.07
CA VAL A 70 5.85 19.10 9.32
C VAL A 70 6.84 17.98 9.57
N ILE A 71 8.07 18.33 9.98
CA ILE A 71 9.08 17.34 10.37
C ILE A 71 8.60 16.64 11.67
N PRO A 72 8.54 15.30 11.71
CA PRO A 72 8.19 14.57 12.92
C PRO A 72 9.11 14.92 14.11
N PRO A 73 8.61 14.83 15.36
CA PRO A 73 9.43 15.08 16.54
C PRO A 73 10.58 14.07 16.67
N SER A 74 11.57 14.41 17.49
CA SER A 74 12.69 13.51 17.82
C SER A 74 12.18 12.16 18.35
N GLY A 75 12.86 11.07 17.98
CA GLY A 75 12.51 9.70 18.38
C GLY A 75 11.60 8.96 17.40
N VAL A 76 11.13 9.60 16.33
CA VAL A 76 10.39 8.96 15.24
C VAL A 76 11.37 8.49 14.15
N HIS A 77 11.51 7.18 14.02
CA HIS A 77 12.52 6.53 13.20
C HIS A 77 11.87 5.51 12.24
N ILE A 78 11.96 5.74 10.93
CA ILE A 78 11.33 4.91 9.90
C ILE A 78 11.97 3.52 9.79
N GLU A 79 13.19 3.39 10.30
CA GLU A 79 13.94 2.15 10.43
C GLU A 79 13.40 1.23 11.54
N ASN A 80 12.67 1.78 12.52
CA ASN A 80 11.95 0.99 13.51
C ASN A 80 10.60 0.55 12.92
N LEU A 81 10.32 -0.74 12.96
CA LEU A 81 9.15 -1.36 12.35
C LEU A 81 8.39 -2.18 13.39
N ALA A 82 7.07 -2.24 13.28
CA ALA A 82 6.28 -3.31 13.87
C ALA A 82 6.08 -4.39 12.81
N GLU A 83 6.65 -5.58 13.03
CA GLU A 83 6.44 -6.77 12.21
C GLU A 83 5.22 -7.51 12.75
N VAL A 84 4.12 -7.51 11.98
CA VAL A 84 2.82 -8.08 12.35
C VAL A 84 2.56 -9.32 11.49
N VAL A 85 2.33 -10.45 12.13
CA VAL A 85 2.00 -11.72 11.47
C VAL A 85 0.49 -11.90 11.49
N LEU A 86 -0.08 -12.02 10.30
CA LEU A 86 -1.51 -12.17 10.07
C LEU A 86 -1.84 -13.60 9.66
N GLN A 87 -3.01 -14.07 10.09
CA GLN A 87 -3.60 -15.32 9.64
C GLN A 87 -4.29 -15.10 8.30
N ILE A 88 -4.09 -15.98 7.32
CA ILE A 88 -4.87 -15.95 6.09
C ILE A 88 -6.19 -16.69 6.29
N GLU A 89 -7.27 -16.06 5.84
CA GLU A 89 -8.62 -16.61 5.92
C GLU A 89 -8.76 -17.88 5.07
N GLY A 90 -9.52 -18.87 5.56
CA GLY A 90 -9.71 -20.15 4.88
C GLY A 90 -8.51 -21.12 4.94
N TYR A 91 -7.35 -20.68 5.45
CA TYR A 91 -6.14 -21.51 5.53
C TYR A 91 -5.53 -21.52 6.93
N ALA A 92 -5.72 -22.59 7.70
CA ALA A 92 -5.25 -22.68 9.10
C ALA A 92 -3.74 -22.41 9.30
N ASN A 93 -2.89 -22.79 8.33
CA ASN A 93 -1.43 -22.70 8.47
C ASN A 93 -0.79 -21.57 7.64
N LYS A 94 -1.54 -20.91 6.74
CA LYS A 94 -0.98 -19.86 5.89
C LYS A 94 -0.97 -18.54 6.67
N LYS A 95 0.17 -17.84 6.60
CA LYS A 95 0.39 -16.57 7.29
C LYS A 95 0.89 -15.53 6.28
N ALA A 96 0.51 -14.28 6.47
CA ALA A 96 1.16 -13.14 5.85
C ALA A 96 1.92 -12.34 6.90
N THR A 97 2.94 -11.61 6.48
CA THR A 97 3.68 -10.69 7.35
C THR A 97 3.57 -9.29 6.77
N LEU A 98 3.18 -8.35 7.61
CA LEU A 98 3.14 -6.93 7.30
C LEU A 98 4.13 -6.19 8.21
N THR A 99 4.71 -5.11 7.70
CA THR A 99 5.53 -4.21 8.50
C THR A 99 4.96 -2.81 8.52
N ILE A 100 4.83 -2.23 9.71
CA ILE A 100 4.40 -0.84 9.91
C ILE A 100 5.63 -0.01 10.29
N PRO A 101 6.05 0.95 9.44
CA PRO A 101 7.22 1.78 9.72
C PRO A 101 6.92 2.88 10.73
N ALA A 102 7.92 3.25 11.53
CA ALA A 102 7.80 4.21 12.63
C ALA A 102 6.51 4.00 13.46
N PRO A 103 6.27 2.79 13.99
CA PRO A 103 5.00 2.42 14.62
C PRO A 103 4.72 3.29 15.84
N SER A 104 3.44 3.64 16.03
CA SER A 104 2.98 4.27 17.26
C SER A 104 3.33 3.41 18.48
N ALA A 105 3.74 4.02 19.59
CA ALA A 105 4.00 3.27 20.83
C ALA A 105 2.74 2.56 21.35
N GLY A 106 1.54 3.04 20.98
CA GLY A 106 0.24 2.48 21.42
C GLY A 106 -0.06 1.09 20.88
N ILE A 107 0.51 0.69 19.73
CA ILE A 107 0.25 -0.64 19.14
C ILE A 107 1.10 -1.75 19.80
N PHE A 108 1.87 -1.42 20.83
CA PHE A 108 2.68 -2.37 21.59
C PHE A 108 2.08 -2.60 22.98
N ALA A 109 2.29 -3.80 23.54
CA ALA A 109 1.73 -4.22 24.83
C ALA A 109 2.24 -3.41 26.04
N GLY A 110 3.26 -2.56 25.83
CA GLY A 110 3.73 -1.62 26.84
C GLY A 110 4.57 -0.50 26.22
N VAL A 111 4.64 0.65 26.90
CA VAL A 111 5.41 1.80 26.41
C VAL A 111 6.91 1.62 26.66
N THR A 112 7.28 0.87 27.71
CA THR A 112 8.67 0.65 28.14
C THR A 112 8.91 -0.82 28.49
N GLY A 113 10.18 -1.23 28.57
CA GLY A 113 10.57 -2.59 28.94
C GLY A 113 10.31 -3.60 27.82
N GLU A 114 10.32 -4.89 28.15
CA GLU A 114 10.21 -5.98 27.16
C GLU A 114 8.90 -5.92 26.35
N ASN A 115 7.80 -5.52 27.00
CA ASN A 115 6.49 -5.37 26.36
C ASN A 115 6.46 -4.27 25.28
N SER A 116 7.41 -3.33 25.29
CA SER A 116 7.56 -2.35 24.20
C SER A 116 8.04 -2.96 22.88
N ASN A 117 8.50 -4.21 22.91
CA ASN A 117 8.89 -4.97 21.72
C ASN A 117 7.82 -5.97 21.28
N VAL A 118 6.69 -6.09 21.99
CA VAL A 118 5.60 -7.03 21.68
C VAL A 118 4.42 -6.25 21.14
N VAL A 119 3.95 -6.59 19.95
CA VAL A 119 2.74 -5.96 19.37
C VAL A 119 1.52 -6.43 20.15
N ASP A 120 0.67 -5.48 20.54
CA ASP A 120 -0.62 -5.79 21.15
C ASP A 120 -1.61 -6.23 20.07
N THR A 121 -2.00 -7.50 20.09
CA THR A 121 -2.93 -8.07 19.10
C THR A 121 -4.39 -7.68 19.36
N ALA A 122 -4.68 -7.10 20.52
CA ALA A 122 -6.01 -6.61 20.89
C ALA A 122 -6.15 -5.09 20.72
N ASP A 123 -5.08 -4.39 20.32
CA ASP A 123 -5.12 -2.95 20.05
C ASP A 123 -6.18 -2.64 18.99
N THR A 124 -7.11 -1.73 19.32
CA THR A 124 -8.28 -1.47 18.48
C THR A 124 -7.91 -0.84 17.15
N ASP A 125 -6.90 0.03 17.13
CA ASP A 125 -6.47 0.72 15.91
C ASP A 125 -5.81 -0.26 14.95
N LEU A 126 -4.95 -1.14 15.46
CA LEU A 126 -4.31 -2.19 14.67
C LEU A 126 -5.32 -3.23 14.17
N VAL A 127 -6.28 -3.65 15.01
CA VAL A 127 -7.34 -4.58 14.60
C VAL A 127 -8.23 -3.97 13.52
N ASN A 128 -8.63 -2.70 13.67
CA ASN A 128 -9.42 -1.99 12.65
C ASN A 128 -8.67 -1.88 11.32
N PHE A 129 -7.37 -1.60 11.37
CA PHE A 129 -6.54 -1.57 10.17
C PHE A 129 -6.43 -2.96 9.53
N VAL A 130 -6.22 -4.02 10.29
CA VAL A 130 -6.15 -5.40 9.77
C VAL A 130 -7.50 -5.87 9.21
N ALA A 131 -8.63 -5.41 9.77
CA ALA A 131 -9.96 -5.71 9.26
C ALA A 131 -10.20 -5.18 7.83
N SER A 132 -9.42 -4.19 7.37
CA SER A 132 -9.46 -3.73 5.97
C SER A 132 -9.05 -4.79 4.95
N PHE A 133 -8.33 -5.83 5.40
CA PHE A 133 -7.93 -7.01 4.63
C PHE A 133 -8.88 -8.20 4.78
N GLY A 134 -9.86 -8.15 5.69
CA GLY A 134 -10.79 -9.26 5.93
C GLY A 134 -11.84 -9.38 4.83
N SER A 135 -12.32 -10.60 4.56
CA SER A 135 -13.43 -10.81 3.62
C SER A 135 -14.75 -10.25 4.17
N LEU A 136 -14.90 -10.25 5.50
CA LEU A 136 -16.00 -9.68 6.25
C LEU A 136 -15.56 -8.35 6.86
N GLY A 137 -16.14 -7.24 6.41
CA GLY A 137 -15.74 -5.89 6.83
C GLY A 137 -15.83 -4.88 5.69
N THR A 138 -14.88 -3.93 5.63
CA THR A 138 -14.79 -3.00 4.50
C THR A 138 -14.29 -3.67 3.22
N ASN A 139 -13.54 -4.78 3.34
CA ASN A 139 -12.97 -5.54 2.23
C ASN A 139 -12.31 -4.64 1.17
N THR A 140 -11.50 -3.70 1.67
CA THR A 140 -10.93 -2.62 0.86
C THR A 140 -9.56 -2.96 0.29
N LEU A 141 -8.84 -3.90 0.92
CA LEU A 141 -7.48 -4.26 0.58
C LEU A 141 -7.31 -5.78 0.52
N LEU A 142 -6.37 -6.24 -0.31
CA LEU A 142 -5.91 -7.62 -0.34
C LEU A 142 -4.48 -7.70 0.19
N ILE A 143 -4.13 -8.83 0.78
CA ILE A 143 -2.78 -9.10 1.28
C ILE A 143 -2.12 -10.23 0.50
N SER A 144 -0.80 -10.15 0.31
CA SER A 144 -0.02 -11.12 -0.45
C SER A 144 -0.53 -11.28 -1.88
N ASP A 145 -0.93 -12.49 -2.27
CA ASP A 145 -1.29 -12.87 -3.65
C ASP A 145 -2.80 -12.74 -3.88
N GLY A 146 -3.40 -11.64 -3.41
CA GLY A 146 -4.84 -11.39 -3.54
C GLY A 146 -5.71 -12.06 -2.46
N GLU A 147 -5.18 -12.24 -1.25
CA GLU A 147 -5.85 -12.97 -0.17
C GLU A 147 -6.45 -12.07 0.90
N HIS A 148 -7.29 -12.65 1.77
CA HIS A 148 -7.87 -11.99 2.95
C HIS A 148 -7.19 -12.42 4.25
N ALA A 149 -7.12 -11.49 5.21
CA ALA A 149 -6.63 -11.78 6.56
C ALA A 149 -7.79 -12.07 7.53
N SER A 150 -7.69 -13.11 8.35
CA SER A 150 -8.69 -13.40 9.39
C SER A 150 -8.37 -12.82 10.76
N GLY A 151 -7.16 -12.29 10.96
CA GLY A 151 -6.77 -11.63 12.19
C GLY A 151 -5.26 -11.62 12.46
N ILE A 152 -4.89 -11.00 13.57
CA ILE A 152 -3.50 -10.87 14.02
C ILE A 152 -3.13 -12.10 14.86
N VAL A 153 -2.00 -12.72 14.54
CA VAL A 153 -1.49 -13.90 15.26
C VAL A 153 -0.48 -13.49 16.33
N ARG A 154 0.44 -12.60 15.97
CA ARG A 154 1.49 -12.04 16.83
C ARG A 154 2.17 -10.88 16.12
N GLY A 155 2.96 -10.12 16.86
CA GLY A 155 3.92 -9.22 16.23
C GLY A 155 5.01 -8.79 17.19
N ARG A 156 6.03 -8.14 16.65
CA ARG A 156 7.16 -7.62 17.43
C ARG A 156 7.77 -6.38 16.81
N ARG A 157 8.50 -5.62 17.62
CA ARG A 157 9.37 -4.56 17.13
C ARG A 157 10.60 -5.16 16.46
N VAL A 158 10.95 -4.64 15.29
CA VAL A 158 12.19 -4.98 14.58
C VAL A 158 12.80 -3.72 14.00
N HIS A 159 14.11 -3.74 13.79
CA HIS A 159 14.80 -2.73 13.01
C HIS A 159 14.93 -3.21 11.56
N ARG A 160 14.86 -2.31 10.57
CA ARG A 160 14.95 -2.66 9.14
C ARG A 160 16.19 -3.50 8.80
N LYS A 161 17.30 -3.27 9.51
CA LYS A 161 18.56 -4.04 9.37
C LYS A 161 18.69 -5.24 10.33
N SER A 162 17.93 -5.28 11.43
CA SER A 162 18.08 -6.30 12.47
C SER A 162 16.72 -6.75 13.02
N ARG A 163 16.50 -8.05 13.03
CA ARG A 163 15.27 -8.68 13.54
C ARG A 163 15.42 -9.21 14.97
N ARG A 164 16.47 -8.81 15.68
CA ARG A 164 16.78 -9.29 17.05
C ARG A 164 16.15 -8.45 18.18
N GLY A 165 15.42 -7.39 17.82
CA GLY A 165 15.05 -6.34 18.78
C GLY A 165 16.15 -5.31 18.83
#